data_AF-A0A383DQ71-F1
#
_entry.id   AF-A0A383DQ71-F1
#
_cell.length_a   1.000
_cell.length_b   1.000
_cell.length_c   1.000
_cell.angle_alpha   90.00
_cell.angle_beta   90.00
_cell.angle_gamma   90.00
#
_symmetry.space_group_name_H-M   'P 1'
#
loop_
_entity.id
_entity.type
_entity.pdbx_description
1 polymer ?
#
loop_
_entity_poly.entity_id
_entity_poly.type
_entity_poly.pdbx_seq_one_letter_code
_entity_poly.pdbx_strand_id
1 'polypeptide(L)'
;MATSIAITESVTSIEATGTTTSISITDNTTNVTAYNTALPGATPAATISVVPYGTITATELQTALEQLADQSFRQAAAPTGATVSEGDTWYDTDDEDFKVYRETSTGVFEWVPIMLGTPPGDSDIVDAGAF
;
A
#
# COMPACT_ATOMS: atom_id res chain seq x y z
N MET A 1 16.47 -10.50 -4.59
CA MET A 1 17.89 -10.57 -4.99
C MET A 1 18.64 -9.58 -4.12
N ALA A 2 19.63 -10.02 -3.35
CA ALA A 2 20.44 -9.12 -2.53
C ALA A 2 21.73 -8.78 -3.28
N THR A 3 22.03 -7.49 -3.39
CA THR A 3 23.28 -6.98 -3.94
C THR A 3 24.35 -7.11 -2.86
N SER A 4 25.35 -7.99 -3.05
CA SER A 4 26.53 -8.02 -2.17
C SER A 4 27.73 -7.46 -2.91
N ILE A 5 28.40 -6.48 -2.31
CA ILE A 5 29.66 -5.94 -2.80
C ILE A 5 30.77 -6.58 -2.00
N ALA A 6 31.66 -7.31 -2.68
CA ALA A 6 32.88 -7.84 -2.08
C ALA A 6 34.06 -7.01 -2.58
N ILE A 7 34.80 -6.42 -1.65
CA ILE A 7 36.05 -5.72 -1.93
C ILE A 7 37.17 -6.62 -1.44
N THR A 8 38.03 -7.06 -2.36
CA THR A 8 39.23 -7.83 -2.03
C THR A 8 40.43 -7.03 -2.48
N GLU A 9 41.29 -6.72 -1.52
CA GLU A 9 42.58 -6.11 -1.80
C GLU A 9 43.62 -7.16 -2.17
N SER A 10 44.53 -6.80 -3.08
CA SER A 10 45.62 -7.68 -3.52
C SER A 10 46.93 -7.10 -3.01
N VAL A 11 47.61 -7.85 -2.15
CA VAL A 11 48.86 -7.42 -1.51
C VAL A 11 50.04 -8.09 -2.19
N THR A 12 51.04 -7.30 -2.57
CA THR A 12 52.29 -7.80 -3.17
C THR A 12 53.39 -7.82 -2.12
N SER A 13 53.99 -8.98 -1.88
CA SER A 13 55.15 -9.13 -0.99
C SER A 13 56.45 -8.94 -1.76
N ILE A 14 57.38 -8.18 -1.17
CA ILE A 14 58.73 -7.96 -1.72
C ILE A 14 59.75 -8.57 -0.76
N GLU A 15 60.62 -9.42 -1.28
CA GLU A 15 61.77 -9.95 -0.55
C GLU A 15 63.06 -9.56 -1.27
N ALA A 16 63.99 -8.93 -0.55
CA ALA A 16 65.24 -8.43 -1.11
C ALA A 16 66.43 -8.99 -0.35
N THR A 17 67.44 -9.48 -1.07
CA THR A 17 68.68 -10.02 -0.48
C THR A 17 69.92 -9.48 -1.20
N GLY A 18 70.82 -8.89 -0.42
CA GLY A 18 72.08 -8.26 -0.87
C GLY A 18 72.65 -7.33 0.22
N THR A 19 73.91 -6.88 0.10
CA THR A 19 74.58 -6.09 1.16
C THR A 19 74.13 -4.63 1.26
N THR A 20 73.52 -4.08 0.20
CA THR A 20 72.75 -2.82 0.25
C THR A 20 71.57 -2.91 -0.69
N THR A 21 70.37 -2.72 -0.18
CA THR A 21 69.13 -2.68 -0.97
C THR A 21 68.35 -1.43 -0.58
N SER A 22 67.82 -0.71 -1.58
CA SER A 22 66.92 0.43 -1.35
C SER A 22 65.56 0.12 -1.95
N ILE A 23 64.55 0.06 -1.08
CA ILE A 23 63.14 -0.16 -1.46
C ILE A 23 62.37 1.10 -1.11
N SER A 24 61.61 1.63 -2.05
CA SER A 24 60.71 2.75 -1.81
C SER A 24 59.28 2.28 -2.03
N ILE A 25 58.47 2.34 -0.97
CA ILE A 25 57.04 2.02 -1.00
C ILE A 25 56.28 3.33 -0.81
N THR A 26 55.23 3.50 -1.61
CA THR A 26 54.34 4.65 -1.51
C THR A 26 52.91 4.13 -1.45
N ASP A 27 52.09 4.74 -0.60
CA ASP A 27 50.68 4.35 -0.45
C ASP A 27 49.91 4.56 -1.75
N ASN A 28 49.06 3.57 -2.07
CA ASN A 28 48.09 3.68 -3.14
C ASN A 28 46.68 3.59 -2.55
N THR A 29 46.07 4.73 -2.27
CA THR A 29 44.70 4.80 -1.74
C THR A 29 43.70 4.58 -2.88
N THR A 30 42.79 3.62 -2.71
CA THR A 30 41.67 3.41 -3.64
C THR A 30 40.38 3.88 -2.98
N ASN A 31 39.84 5.01 -3.44
CA ASN A 31 38.52 5.46 -3.00
C ASN A 31 37.44 4.68 -3.74
N VAL A 32 36.63 3.94 -2.98
CA VAL A 32 35.48 3.21 -3.53
C VAL A 32 34.22 4.02 -3.26
N THR A 33 33.62 4.53 -4.34
CA THR A 33 32.33 5.22 -4.28
C THR A 33 31.29 4.32 -4.92
N ALA A 34 30.32 3.86 -4.13
CA ALA A 34 29.21 3.08 -4.66
C ALA A 34 28.17 4.04 -5.25
N TYR A 35 28.04 4.04 -6.58
CA TYR A 35 26.91 4.66 -7.25
C TYR A 35 25.76 3.65 -7.23
N ASN A 36 24.65 4.01 -6.57
CA ASN A 36 23.45 3.17 -6.41
C ASN A 36 23.56 2.00 -5.42
N THR A 37 24.11 2.22 -4.21
CA THR A 37 23.48 1.57 -3.04
C THR A 37 22.07 2.12 -2.96
N ALA A 38 21.12 1.44 -3.59
CA ALA A 38 19.73 1.87 -3.56
C ALA A 38 19.28 1.85 -2.09
N LEU A 39 19.32 3.01 -1.41
CA LEU A 39 18.22 3.34 -0.52
C LEU A 39 16.99 3.16 -1.40
N PRO A 40 16.06 2.26 -1.07
CA PRO A 40 14.86 2.17 -1.87
C PRO A 40 14.25 3.56 -1.86
N GLY A 41 14.26 4.24 -3.01
CA GLY A 41 13.35 5.36 -3.23
C GLY A 41 11.97 4.86 -2.85
N ALA A 42 11.15 5.74 -2.23
CA ALA A 42 9.87 5.38 -1.64
C ALA A 42 9.22 4.21 -2.39
N THR A 43 9.20 3.02 -1.77
CA THR A 43 8.66 1.82 -2.41
C THR A 43 7.19 2.09 -2.69
N PRO A 44 6.75 2.11 -3.96
CA PRO A 44 5.35 2.34 -4.26
C PRO A 44 4.50 1.28 -3.55
N ALA A 45 3.35 1.67 -3.00
CA ALA A 45 2.45 0.73 -2.34
C ALA A 45 2.04 -0.43 -3.27
N ALA A 46 1.97 -0.18 -4.58
CA ALA A 46 1.74 -1.19 -5.62
C ALA A 46 2.86 -2.26 -5.72
N THR A 47 3.99 -2.12 -5.02
CA THR A 47 5.09 -3.10 -5.04
C THR A 47 5.26 -3.85 -3.71
N ILE A 48 4.47 -3.47 -2.70
CA ILE A 48 4.52 -4.09 -1.38
C ILE A 48 3.50 -5.21 -1.34
N SER A 49 3.98 -6.45 -1.28
CA SER A 49 3.11 -7.63 -1.18
C SER A 49 2.40 -7.67 0.17
N VAL A 50 1.12 -8.02 0.13
CA VAL A 50 0.30 -8.30 1.31
C VAL A 50 -0.31 -9.70 1.17
N VAL A 51 -0.59 -10.35 2.30
CA VAL A 51 -1.34 -11.61 2.33
C VAL A 51 -2.83 -11.24 2.46
N PRO A 52 -3.69 -11.69 1.53
CA PRO A 52 -5.14 -11.46 1.63
C PRO A 52 -5.71 -11.89 2.98
N TYR A 53 -6.70 -11.16 3.48
CA TYR A 53 -7.36 -11.45 4.76
C TYR A 53 -8.80 -10.92 4.78
N GLY A 54 -9.74 -11.77 5.21
CA GLY A 54 -11.16 -11.40 5.30
C GLY A 54 -11.72 -11.00 3.93
N THR A 55 -12.29 -9.80 3.84
CA THR A 55 -12.85 -9.20 2.61
C THR A 55 -11.77 -8.60 1.69
N ILE A 56 -10.54 -8.40 2.19
CA ILE A 56 -9.44 -7.85 1.39
C ILE A 56 -8.80 -9.01 0.62
N THR A 57 -9.03 -9.03 -0.69
CA THR A 57 -8.54 -10.05 -1.63
C THR A 57 -7.25 -9.64 -2.35
N ALA A 58 -6.88 -8.36 -2.26
CA ALA A 58 -5.68 -7.81 -2.89
C ALA A 58 -4.39 -8.46 -2.38
N THR A 59 -3.41 -8.62 -3.28
CA THR A 59 -2.07 -9.14 -2.97
C THR A 59 -1.01 -8.05 -2.87
N GLU A 60 -1.38 -6.80 -3.10
CA GLU A 60 -0.50 -5.63 -3.04
C GLU A 60 -1.14 -4.52 -2.20
N LEU A 61 -0.31 -3.75 -1.49
CA LEU A 61 -0.76 -2.79 -0.48
C LEU A 61 -1.66 -1.70 -1.05
N GLN A 62 -1.39 -1.21 -2.26
CA GLN A 62 -2.21 -0.17 -2.90
C GLN A 62 -3.67 -0.61 -3.02
N THR A 63 -3.91 -1.75 -3.66
CA THR A 63 -5.28 -2.26 -3.87
C THR A 63 -5.91 -2.75 -2.56
N ALA A 64 -5.11 -3.20 -1.60
CA ALA A 64 -5.64 -3.53 -0.27
C ALA A 64 -6.18 -2.29 0.46
N LEU A 65 -5.51 -1.14 0.33
CA LEU A 65 -5.97 0.12 0.89
C LEU A 65 -7.20 0.66 0.16
N GLU A 66 -7.25 0.51 -1.17
CA GLU A 66 -8.45 0.84 -1.97
C GLU A 66 -9.64 0.00 -1.51
N GLN A 67 -9.50 -1.33 -1.44
CA GLN A 67 -10.54 -2.23 -0.93
C GLN A 67 -10.98 -1.90 0.50
N LEU A 68 -10.06 -1.47 1.37
CA LEU A 68 -10.38 -1.07 2.74
C LEU A 68 -11.13 0.27 2.79
N ALA A 69 -10.72 1.25 1.97
CA ALA A 69 -11.41 2.53 1.86
C ALA A 69 -12.82 2.35 1.29
N ASP A 70 -12.97 1.39 0.38
CA ASP A 70 -14.20 1.10 -0.34
C ASP A 70 -15.20 0.24 0.46
N GLN A 71 -15.01 0.08 1.78
CA GLN A 71 -16.00 -0.54 2.67
C GLN A 71 -16.93 0.48 3.35
N SER A 72 -16.47 1.73 3.45
CA SER A 72 -17.19 2.80 4.15
C SER A 72 -17.01 4.14 3.44
N PHE A 73 -17.99 4.49 2.63
CA PHE A 73 -17.98 5.69 1.80
C PHE A 73 -18.64 6.89 2.50
N ARG A 74 -18.14 8.10 2.20
CA ARG A 74 -18.71 9.38 2.68
C ARG A 74 -18.52 10.45 1.62
N GLN A 75 -19.54 10.64 0.79
CA GLN A 75 -19.50 11.56 -0.36
C GLN A 75 -20.92 11.78 -0.90
N ALA A 76 -21.10 12.81 -1.74
CA ALA A 76 -22.39 13.16 -2.32
C ALA A 76 -22.79 12.26 -3.51
N ALA A 77 -21.82 11.78 -4.28
CA ALA A 77 -22.09 10.93 -5.44
C ALA A 77 -22.04 9.45 -5.06
N ALA A 78 -22.95 8.66 -5.63
CA ALA A 78 -22.96 7.21 -5.43
C ALA A 78 -21.59 6.59 -5.74
N PRO A 79 -21.00 5.82 -4.79
CA PRO A 79 -19.76 5.12 -5.04
C PRO A 79 -19.93 4.13 -6.19
N THR A 80 -18.92 4.08 -7.05
CA THR A 80 -18.82 3.16 -8.18
C THR A 80 -17.40 2.62 -8.24
N GLY A 81 -17.21 1.46 -8.86
CA GLY A 81 -15.88 0.88 -9.02
C GLY A 81 -15.89 -0.64 -8.86
N ALA A 82 -14.75 -1.26 -9.19
CA ALA A 82 -14.57 -2.71 -9.08
C ALA A 82 -14.39 -3.19 -7.63
N THR A 83 -14.17 -2.26 -6.71
CA THR A 83 -13.94 -2.47 -5.28
C THR A 83 -15.21 -2.34 -4.45
N VAL A 84 -16.29 -1.80 -5.02
CA VAL A 84 -17.63 -1.82 -4.40
C VAL A 84 -18.14 -3.25 -4.39
N SER A 85 -18.57 -3.70 -3.23
CA SER A 85 -18.97 -5.06 -2.93
C SER A 85 -20.19 -5.10 -2.02
N GLU A 86 -20.90 -6.22 -2.06
CA GLU A 86 -22.10 -6.40 -1.24
C GLU A 86 -21.77 -6.28 0.26
N GLY A 87 -22.58 -5.48 0.96
CA GLY A 87 -22.42 -5.17 2.37
C GLY A 87 -21.69 -3.86 2.65
N ASP A 88 -21.09 -3.22 1.64
CA ASP A 88 -20.44 -1.92 1.82
C ASP A 88 -21.45 -0.85 2.24
N THR A 89 -20.98 0.13 3.00
CA THR A 89 -21.82 1.19 3.57
C THR A 89 -21.45 2.55 3.01
N TRP A 90 -22.44 3.40 2.83
CA TRP A 90 -22.24 4.75 2.30
C TRP A 90 -23.12 5.75 3.05
N TYR A 91 -22.50 6.79 3.58
CA TYR A 91 -23.21 8.00 4.00
C TYR A 91 -23.24 9.00 2.85
N ASP A 92 -24.42 9.19 2.29
CA ASP A 92 -24.71 10.14 1.23
C ASP A 92 -24.79 11.54 1.82
N THR A 93 -23.80 12.38 1.51
CA THR A 93 -23.71 13.72 2.11
C THR A 93 -24.60 14.76 1.43
N ASP A 94 -25.24 14.43 0.29
CA ASP A 94 -26.19 15.33 -0.38
C ASP A 94 -27.59 15.20 0.22
N ASP A 95 -28.03 13.95 0.44
CA ASP A 95 -29.36 13.61 0.97
C ASP A 95 -29.36 13.27 2.48
N GLU A 96 -28.18 13.23 3.13
CA GLU A 96 -27.99 12.83 4.53
C GLU A 96 -28.46 11.40 4.85
N ASP A 97 -28.48 10.53 3.83
CA ASP A 97 -28.94 9.15 3.92
C ASP A 97 -27.79 8.19 4.26
N PHE A 98 -28.10 7.14 5.04
CA PHE A 98 -27.19 6.01 5.21
C PHE A 98 -27.66 4.80 4.40
N LYS A 99 -26.81 4.30 3.51
CA LYS A 99 -27.13 3.27 2.50
C LYS A 99 -26.21 2.05 2.63
N VAL A 100 -26.71 0.89 2.22
CA VAL A 100 -25.94 -0.36 2.09
C VAL A 100 -26.00 -0.87 0.65
N TYR A 101 -24.87 -1.31 0.10
CA TYR A 101 -24.83 -1.93 -1.21
C TYR A 101 -25.27 -3.39 -1.09
N ARG A 102 -26.38 -3.76 -1.74
CA ARG A 102 -26.93 -5.12 -1.62
C ARG A 102 -27.64 -5.57 -2.88
N GLU A 103 -27.82 -6.88 -3.00
CA GLU A 103 -28.67 -7.45 -4.06
C GLU A 103 -30.15 -7.16 -3.77
N THR A 104 -30.85 -6.53 -4.72
CA THR A 104 -32.30 -6.27 -4.63
C THR A 104 -33.14 -7.19 -5.51
N SER A 105 -32.50 -7.78 -6.53
CA SER A 105 -33.02 -8.88 -7.33
C SER A 105 -31.86 -9.65 -7.94
N THR A 106 -32.09 -10.88 -8.41
CA THR A 106 -31.01 -11.78 -8.87
C THR A 106 -30.08 -11.09 -9.90
N GLY A 107 -28.82 -10.88 -9.51
CA GLY A 107 -27.78 -10.24 -10.30
C GLY A 107 -27.81 -8.71 -10.32
N VAL A 108 -28.71 -8.07 -9.58
CA VAL A 108 -28.88 -6.61 -9.52
C VAL A 108 -28.49 -6.11 -8.14
N PHE A 109 -27.41 -5.33 -8.11
CA PHE A 109 -26.88 -4.73 -6.89
C PHE A 109 -27.01 -3.21 -6.97
N GLU A 110 -27.47 -2.61 -5.88
CA GLU A 110 -27.67 -1.17 -5.79
C GLU A 110 -27.51 -0.67 -4.35
N TRP A 111 -27.28 0.64 -4.23
CA TRP A 111 -27.22 1.34 -2.94
C TRP A 111 -28.63 1.53 -2.40
N VAL A 112 -28.97 0.83 -1.32
CA VAL A 112 -30.30 0.89 -0.71
C VAL A 112 -30.23 1.66 0.60
N PRO A 113 -31.06 2.69 0.81
CA PRO A 113 -31.11 3.41 2.08
C PRO A 113 -31.66 2.54 3.21
N ILE A 114 -31.03 2.66 4.38
CA ILE A 114 -31.47 2.07 5.64
C ILE A 114 -31.82 3.13 6.69
N MET A 115 -31.42 4.38 6.45
CA MET A 115 -31.84 5.57 7.20
C MET A 115 -32.00 6.73 6.21
N LEU A 116 -33.07 7.51 6.38
CA LEU A 116 -33.37 8.68 5.55
C LEU A 116 -33.14 9.97 6.35
N GLY A 117 -32.32 10.88 5.83
CA GLY A 117 -31.97 12.13 6.51
C GLY A 117 -32.79 13.35 6.08
N THR A 118 -33.39 13.32 4.88
CA THR A 118 -34.01 14.51 4.28
C THR A 118 -35.53 14.62 4.55
N PRO A 119 -36.06 15.83 4.84
CA PRO A 119 -37.50 16.08 4.94
C PRO A 119 -38.28 15.69 3.67
N PRO A 120 -39.50 15.14 3.80
CA PRO A 120 -40.34 15.11 5.00
C PRO A 120 -40.17 13.86 5.89
N GLY A 121 -39.13 13.04 5.67
CA GLY A 121 -38.94 11.74 6.31
C GLY A 121 -37.80 11.72 7.31
N ASP A 122 -37.89 12.52 8.38
CA ASP A 122 -36.87 12.60 9.43
C ASP A 122 -36.71 11.23 10.13
N SER A 123 -35.70 10.45 9.76
CA SER A 123 -35.35 9.17 10.41
C SER A 123 -34.23 9.35 11.44
N ASP A 124 -34.15 10.51 12.08
CA ASP A 124 -33.21 10.84 13.17
C ASP A 124 -33.21 9.78 14.29
N ILE A 125 -34.31 9.04 14.41
CA ILE A 125 -34.46 7.85 15.26
C ILE A 125 -35.06 6.73 14.41
N VAL A 126 -34.20 5.84 13.88
CA VAL A 126 -34.65 4.55 13.32
C VAL A 126 -35.09 3.65 14.48
N ASP A 127 -36.38 3.68 14.81
CA ASP A 127 -36.99 2.65 15.63
C ASP A 127 -37.11 1.37 14.81
N ALA A 128 -36.09 0.51 14.89
CA ALA A 128 -36.01 -0.77 14.20
C ALA A 128 -37.02 -1.83 14.71
N GLY A 129 -38.09 -1.41 15.37
CA GLY A 129 -39.25 -2.24 15.70
C GLY A 129 -39.74 -2.03 17.12
N ALA A 130 -40.59 -1.02 17.32
CA ALA A 130 -41.68 -1.11 18.28
C ALA A 130 -42.85 -1.84 17.61
N PHE A 131 -42.98 -3.14 17.92
CA PHE A 131 -44.20 -3.90 17.68
C PHE A 131 -45.25 -3.57 18.74
#